data_AF-A0A7J0CNE7-F1
#
_entry.id   AF-A0A7J0CNE7-F1
#
_cell.length_a   1.000
_cell.length_b   1.000
_cell.length_c   1.000
_cell.angle_alpha   90.00
_cell.angle_beta   90.00
_cell.angle_gamma   90.00
#
_symmetry.space_group_name_H-M   'P 1'
#
loop_
_entity.id
_entity.type
_entity.pdbx_description
1 polymer ?
#
loop_
_entity_poly.entity_id
_entity_poly.type
_entity_poly.pdbx_seq_one_letter_code
_entity_poly.pdbx_strand_id
1 'polypeptide(L)'
;MRDQDDGEHDGGEHDGTRSGEQDRHDACAGAGDGGAARGDGAQDPEPRRGRPRSAAAERAILDAVITLLEAGEPLAGLSIERIARTAGVGKATIYRRWTGKEELFVDVVRDMEPVDPPVSGTEGLADLRVMLESLRTRGLAQRSSVLLHNIFAQMKSHPKLWDEYSGTVIAPRRELMLAAVRRAVAAGSSVTTSTWS
;
A
#
# COMPACT_ATOMS: atom_id res chain seq x y z
N MET A 1 -62.33 1.35 -4.08
CA MET A 1 -62.28 1.52 -2.62
C MET A 1 -60.95 2.22 -2.37
N ARG A 2 -60.91 3.56 -2.50
CA ARG A 2 -61.11 4.56 -1.42
C ARG A 2 -60.06 4.33 -0.32
N ASP A 3 -59.16 5.25 0.06
CA ASP A 3 -59.08 6.72 -0.01
C ASP A 3 -57.56 7.09 -0.07
N GLN A 4 -57.07 8.11 -0.81
CA GLN A 4 -57.02 9.55 -0.48
C GLN A 4 -56.69 9.87 0.98
N ASP A 5 -55.48 10.41 1.22
CA ASP A 5 -55.34 11.51 2.17
C ASP A 5 -54.25 12.48 1.69
N ASP A 6 -54.64 13.74 1.71
CA ASP A 6 -53.95 14.92 1.22
C ASP A 6 -53.16 15.57 2.37
N GLY A 7 -52.10 16.29 2.06
CA GLY A 7 -51.28 16.95 3.08
C GLY A 7 -50.30 17.95 2.51
N GLU A 8 -50.82 18.91 1.76
CA GLU A 8 -50.15 20.11 1.28
C GLU A 8 -50.09 21.15 2.41
N HIS A 9 -48.91 21.68 2.74
CA HIS A 9 -48.79 22.95 3.45
C HIS A 9 -47.58 23.75 2.95
N ASP A 10 -47.95 24.92 2.45
CA ASP A 10 -47.25 26.04 1.84
C ASP A 10 -46.44 26.90 2.83
N GLY A 11 -45.38 27.52 2.31
CA GLY A 11 -45.08 28.95 2.48
C GLY A 11 -44.43 29.45 3.78
N GLY A 12 -43.31 30.15 3.64
CA GLY A 12 -42.82 31.01 4.74
C GLY A 12 -41.38 31.49 4.65
N GLU A 13 -41.01 32.14 3.55
CA GLU A 13 -39.78 32.93 3.42
C GLU A 13 -39.96 34.29 4.11
N HIS A 14 -39.09 34.64 5.07
CA HIS A 14 -39.00 36.00 5.60
C HIS A 14 -37.54 36.40 5.86
N ASP A 15 -37.03 37.16 4.89
CA ASP A 15 -35.92 38.11 4.97
C ASP A 15 -36.18 39.16 6.06
N GLY A 16 -35.12 39.51 6.79
CA GLY A 16 -35.11 40.43 7.91
C GLY A 16 -33.87 41.29 7.90
N THR A 17 -33.81 42.21 6.95
CA THR A 17 -32.82 43.30 6.88
C THR A 17 -33.19 44.45 7.84
N ARG A 18 -32.24 44.89 8.70
CA ARG A 18 -32.15 46.24 9.29
C ARG A 18 -30.75 46.40 9.91
N SER A 19 -29.77 47.06 9.30
CA SER A 19 -29.61 48.48 8.92
C SER A 19 -29.63 49.46 10.11
N GLY A 20 -28.49 50.12 10.27
CA GLY A 20 -28.16 51.20 11.19
C GLY A 20 -26.63 51.20 11.35
N GLU A 21 -25.88 52.28 11.20
CA GLU A 21 -26.16 53.70 11.04
C GLU A 21 -24.76 54.34 10.95
N GLN A 22 -24.51 55.19 9.93
CA GLN A 22 -23.52 56.29 9.81
C GLN A 22 -22.02 56.07 10.22
N ASP A 23 -21.01 56.71 9.63
CA ASP A 23 -20.92 58.04 9.04
C ASP A 23 -19.76 58.14 8.04
N ARG A 24 -19.93 59.07 7.10
CA ARG A 24 -18.96 59.46 6.06
C ARG A 24 -18.03 60.54 6.62
N HIS A 25 -16.72 60.43 6.43
CA HIS A 25 -15.83 61.61 6.38
C HIS A 25 -14.61 61.35 5.48
N ASP A 26 -14.63 62.03 4.33
CA ASP A 26 -13.56 62.80 3.67
C ASP A 26 -12.12 62.28 3.58
N ALA A 27 -11.66 62.23 2.33
CA ALA A 27 -10.27 62.13 1.93
C ALA A 27 -9.55 63.49 2.03
N CYS A 28 -8.27 63.51 2.45
CA CYS A 28 -7.15 64.04 1.64
C CYS A 28 -5.78 63.93 2.35
N ALA A 29 -4.83 63.36 1.61
CA ALA A 29 -3.41 63.71 1.46
C ALA A 29 -2.49 64.03 2.66
N GLY A 30 -1.41 63.26 2.77
CA GLY A 30 -0.18 63.63 3.46
C GLY A 30 0.97 62.68 3.07
N ALA A 31 1.90 63.18 2.26
CA ALA A 31 3.15 62.51 1.89
C ALA A 31 4.23 62.71 2.96
N GLY A 32 5.17 61.76 3.11
CA GLY A 32 6.45 62.01 3.78
C GLY A 32 7.03 60.86 4.60
N ASP A 33 7.86 60.06 3.93
CA ASP A 33 9.21 59.59 4.30
C ASP A 33 9.53 58.90 5.65
N GLY A 34 10.32 57.82 5.54
CA GLY A 34 11.28 57.40 6.56
C GLY A 34 10.95 56.18 7.43
N GLY A 35 11.81 55.16 7.36
CA GLY A 35 12.24 54.44 8.56
C GLY A 35 11.89 52.95 8.65
N ALA A 36 12.92 52.12 8.44
CA ALA A 36 12.93 50.67 8.60
C ALA A 36 12.57 50.18 10.02
N ALA A 37 11.90 49.02 10.09
CA ALA A 37 12.41 47.76 10.70
C ALA A 37 11.33 46.94 11.43
N ARG A 38 11.32 45.63 11.07
CA ARG A 38 10.96 44.45 11.88
C ARG A 38 9.48 44.22 12.21
N GLY A 39 8.89 43.26 11.48
CA GLY A 39 7.78 42.44 11.93
C GLY A 39 8.10 40.99 11.59
N ASP A 40 8.38 40.21 12.61
CA ASP A 40 8.79 38.81 12.62
C ASP A 40 7.68 37.94 12.01
N GLY A 41 7.89 37.45 10.79
CA GLY A 41 6.99 36.52 10.13
C GLY A 41 7.18 35.13 10.74
N ALA A 42 6.43 34.84 11.80
CA ALA A 42 6.27 33.50 12.34
C ALA A 42 5.72 32.58 11.23
N GLN A 43 6.61 31.86 10.55
CA GLN A 43 6.24 30.75 9.68
C GLN A 43 5.98 29.53 10.56
N ASP A 44 4.69 29.25 10.75
CA ASP A 44 4.21 28.01 11.36
C ASP A 44 4.68 26.82 10.50
N PRO A 45 5.37 25.81 11.06
CA PRO A 45 5.83 24.67 10.29
C PRO A 45 4.65 23.76 9.93
N GLU A 46 4.34 23.66 8.64
CA GLU A 46 3.40 22.67 8.12
C GLU A 46 3.77 21.25 8.58
N PRO A 47 2.82 20.45 9.10
CA PRO A 47 3.10 19.11 9.56
C PRO A 47 3.37 18.20 8.37
N ARG A 48 4.64 17.88 8.12
CA ARG A 48 5.10 16.76 7.28
C ARG A 48 4.64 15.42 7.89
N ARG A 49 3.37 15.08 7.71
CA ARG A 49 2.71 13.95 8.35
C ARG A 49 2.45 12.86 7.30
N GLY A 50 3.43 11.98 7.08
CA GLY A 50 3.15 10.79 6.24
C GLY A 50 4.30 9.81 6.03
N ARG A 51 5.52 10.27 5.78
CA ARG A 51 6.65 9.40 5.36
C ARG A 51 7.93 9.94 5.97
N PRO A 52 8.32 9.48 7.19
CA PRO A 52 9.10 8.24 7.40
C PRO A 52 8.59 7.32 8.55
N ARG A 53 7.67 7.80 9.40
CA ARG A 53 7.22 7.06 10.62
C ARG A 53 6.37 5.83 10.30
N SER A 54 5.61 5.87 9.21
CA SER A 54 4.80 4.74 8.73
C SER A 54 5.68 3.57 8.26
N ALA A 55 6.66 3.85 7.41
CA ALA A 55 7.62 2.85 6.93
C ALA A 55 8.46 2.24 8.07
N ALA A 56 8.89 3.06 9.04
CA ALA A 56 9.60 2.56 10.21
C ALA A 56 8.73 1.63 11.07
N ALA A 57 7.44 1.96 11.24
CA ALA A 57 6.50 1.09 11.95
C ALA A 57 6.23 -0.21 11.19
N GLU A 58 6.06 -0.15 9.86
CA GLU A 58 5.90 -1.34 9.02
C GLU A 58 7.10 -2.28 9.15
N ARG A 59 8.32 -1.74 9.04
CA ARG A 59 9.56 -2.51 9.23
C ARG A 59 9.61 -3.17 10.62
N ALA A 60 9.35 -2.40 11.68
CA ALA A 60 9.35 -2.92 13.05
C ALA A 60 8.34 -4.06 13.26
N ILE A 61 7.19 -4.01 12.58
CA ILE A 61 6.17 -5.05 12.63
C ILE A 61 6.66 -6.32 11.91
N LEU A 62 7.25 -6.19 10.71
CA LEU A 62 7.81 -7.34 10.00
C LEU A 62 8.95 -7.99 10.80
N ASP A 63 9.88 -7.19 11.33
CA ASP A 63 11.01 -7.66 12.14
C ASP A 63 10.55 -8.38 13.42
N ALA A 64 9.48 -7.88 14.05
CA ALA A 64 8.90 -8.53 15.22
C ALA A 64 8.33 -9.91 14.89
N VAL A 65 7.66 -10.07 13.74
CA VAL A 65 7.17 -11.38 13.31
C VAL A 65 8.34 -12.33 13.04
N ILE A 66 9.36 -11.87 12.31
CA ILE A 66 10.57 -12.67 12.01
C ILE A 66 11.25 -13.12 13.31
N THR A 67 11.45 -12.20 14.26
CA THR A 67 12.05 -12.49 15.57
C THR A 67 11.29 -13.58 16.34
N LEU A 68 9.95 -13.53 16.33
CA LEU A 68 9.13 -14.53 17.02
C LEU A 68 9.21 -15.90 16.33
N LEU A 69 9.25 -15.93 14.99
CA LEU A 69 9.42 -17.16 14.21
C LEU A 69 10.81 -17.76 14.42
N GLU A 70 11.87 -16.94 14.49
CA GLU A 70 13.24 -17.35 14.82
C GLU A 70 13.36 -17.92 16.23
N ALA A 71 12.56 -17.41 17.18
CA ALA A 71 12.42 -17.96 18.52
C ALA A 71 11.65 -19.30 18.56
N GLY A 72 11.20 -19.82 17.41
CA GLY A 72 10.54 -21.11 17.28
C GLY A 72 9.03 -21.07 17.49
N GLU A 73 8.41 -19.89 17.55
CA GLU A 73 6.96 -19.81 17.68
C GLU A 73 6.25 -20.26 16.39
N PRO A 74 5.22 -21.13 16.49
CA PRO A 74 4.48 -21.55 15.32
C PRO A 74 3.59 -20.41 14.79
N LEU A 75 3.38 -20.37 13.47
CA LEU A 75 2.52 -19.39 12.79
C LEU A 75 1.12 -19.32 13.40
N ALA A 76 0.56 -20.47 13.81
CA ALA A 76 -0.74 -20.56 14.48
C ALA A 76 -0.77 -19.82 15.83
N GLY A 77 0.33 -19.87 16.59
CA GLY A 77 0.42 -19.35 17.95
C GLY A 77 0.68 -17.85 18.04
N LEU A 78 1.13 -17.22 16.95
CA LEU A 78 1.36 -15.78 16.92
C LEU A 78 0.03 -15.02 17.02
N SER A 79 -0.08 -14.06 17.93
CA SER A 79 -1.24 -13.16 18.01
C SER A 79 -0.86 -11.74 17.60
N ILE A 80 -1.84 -10.97 17.12
CA ILE A 80 -1.63 -9.54 16.79
C ILE A 80 -1.18 -8.77 18.03
N GLU A 81 -1.70 -9.10 19.21
CA GLU A 81 -1.27 -8.54 20.50
C GLU A 81 0.21 -8.79 20.77
N ARG A 82 0.70 -10.02 20.52
CA ARG A 82 2.10 -10.38 20.74
C ARG A 82 2.99 -9.65 19.74
N ILE A 83 2.62 -9.66 18.47
CA ILE A 83 3.34 -8.94 17.41
C ILE A 83 3.43 -7.45 17.72
N ALA A 84 2.31 -6.82 18.09
CA ALA A 84 2.25 -5.40 18.43
C ALA A 84 3.19 -5.05 19.60
N ARG A 85 3.20 -5.89 20.65
CA ARG A 85 4.06 -5.74 21.82
C ARG A 85 5.54 -5.87 21.45
N THR A 86 5.89 -6.89 20.67
CA THR A 86 7.27 -7.12 20.22
C THR A 86 7.77 -6.00 19.31
N ALA A 87 6.89 -5.46 18.44
CA ALA A 87 7.20 -4.34 17.55
C ALA A 87 7.20 -2.97 18.24
N GLY A 88 6.70 -2.87 19.49
CA GLY A 88 6.55 -1.60 20.20
C GLY A 88 5.49 -0.68 19.58
N VAL A 89 4.46 -1.24 18.95
CA VAL A 89 3.38 -0.47 18.29
C VAL A 89 2.00 -0.82 18.88
N GLY A 90 1.02 0.06 18.68
CA GLY A 90 -0.38 -0.25 18.99
C GLY A 90 -1.03 -1.15 17.94
N LYS A 91 -2.03 -1.95 18.33
CA LYS A 91 -2.79 -2.82 17.41
C LYS A 91 -3.41 -2.06 16.22
N ALA A 92 -3.91 -0.84 16.47
CA ALA A 92 -4.46 0.02 15.42
C ALA A 92 -3.43 0.38 14.33
N THR A 93 -2.13 0.40 14.66
CA THR A 93 -1.05 0.60 13.67
C THR A 93 -0.96 -0.57 12.71
N ILE A 94 -1.13 -1.80 13.19
CA ILE A 94 -1.14 -3.02 12.36
C ILE A 94 -2.41 -3.03 11.50
N TYR A 95 -3.59 -2.90 12.11
CA TYR A 95 -4.87 -3.00 11.39
C TYR A 95 -5.10 -1.90 10.35
N ARG A 96 -4.39 -0.76 10.45
CA ARG A 96 -4.43 0.29 9.42
C ARG A 96 -3.78 -0.18 8.11
N ARG A 97 -2.81 -1.09 8.18
CA ARG A 97 -2.02 -1.53 7.03
C ARG A 97 -2.44 -2.91 6.52
N TRP A 98 -2.77 -3.82 7.43
CA TRP A 98 -3.20 -5.18 7.11
C TRP A 98 -4.60 -5.43 7.66
N THR A 99 -5.49 -5.88 6.78
CA THR A 99 -6.88 -6.18 7.11
C THR A 99 -6.97 -7.45 7.97
N GLY A 100 -5.99 -8.34 7.84
CA GLY A 100 -5.92 -9.59 8.57
C GLY A 100 -4.49 -10.05 8.85
N LYS A 101 -4.39 -11.10 9.66
CA LYS A 101 -3.10 -11.70 10.05
C LYS A 101 -2.44 -12.40 8.86
N GLU A 102 -3.23 -12.95 7.96
CA GLU A 102 -2.77 -13.63 6.75
C GLU A 102 -2.04 -12.68 5.82
N GLU A 103 -2.60 -11.49 5.57
CA GLU A 103 -2.00 -10.44 4.74
C GLU A 103 -0.64 -9.99 5.31
N LEU A 104 -0.57 -9.77 6.64
CA LEU A 104 0.68 -9.47 7.33
C LEU A 104 1.73 -10.58 7.11
N PHE A 105 1.34 -11.84 7.25
CA PHE A 105 2.28 -12.94 7.04
C PHE A 105 2.75 -13.07 5.60
N VAL A 106 1.87 -12.82 4.62
CA VAL A 106 2.30 -12.78 3.23
C VAL A 106 3.39 -11.73 3.04
N ASP A 107 3.22 -10.52 3.58
CA ASP A 107 4.25 -9.49 3.49
C ASP A 107 5.56 -9.86 4.20
N VAL A 108 5.49 -10.54 5.36
CA VAL A 108 6.69 -11.08 6.02
C VAL A 108 7.41 -12.08 5.14
N VAL A 109 6.70 -13.03 4.51
CA VAL A 109 7.33 -14.00 3.61
C VAL A 109 7.93 -13.31 2.40
N ARG A 110 7.27 -12.30 1.83
CA ARG A 110 7.79 -11.51 0.71
C ARG A 110 9.04 -10.73 1.07
N ASP A 111 9.12 -10.19 2.29
CA ASP A 111 10.28 -9.45 2.79
C ASP A 111 11.52 -10.37 2.93
N MET A 112 11.29 -11.63 3.27
CA MET A 112 12.35 -12.62 3.41
C MET A 112 12.73 -13.31 2.08
N GLU A 113 11.89 -13.22 1.06
CA GLU A 113 12.17 -13.73 -0.27
C GLU A 113 13.18 -12.82 -1.00
N PRO A 114 14.07 -13.41 -1.83
CA PRO A 114 14.82 -12.64 -2.81
C PRO A 114 13.92 -11.71 -3.64
N VAL A 115 14.36 -10.45 -3.79
CA VAL A 115 13.65 -9.45 -4.59
C VAL A 115 13.59 -9.89 -6.05
N ASP A 116 12.41 -9.80 -6.65
CA ASP A 116 12.23 -10.11 -8.06
C ASP A 116 13.00 -9.10 -8.93
N PRO A 117 13.89 -9.54 -9.83
CA PRO A 117 14.63 -8.66 -10.72
C PRO A 117 13.69 -7.97 -11.72
N PRO A 118 14.05 -6.77 -12.22
CA PRO A 118 13.27 -6.10 -13.25
C PRO A 118 13.26 -6.92 -14.55
N VAL A 119 12.13 -6.89 -15.24
CA VAL A 119 11.94 -7.45 -16.59
C VAL A 119 11.64 -6.32 -17.57
N SER A 120 12.00 -6.50 -18.84
CA SER A 120 11.77 -5.49 -19.89
C SER A 120 10.27 -5.30 -20.17
N GLY A 121 9.49 -6.38 -20.06
CA GLY A 121 8.08 -6.43 -20.44
C GLY A 121 7.86 -6.56 -21.95
N THR A 122 8.91 -6.52 -22.77
CA THR A 122 8.83 -6.50 -24.23
C THR A 122 9.51 -7.73 -24.85
N GLU A 123 10.63 -8.17 -24.30
CA GLU A 123 11.41 -9.30 -24.81
C GLU A 123 10.98 -10.63 -24.16
N GLY A 124 9.94 -11.27 -24.69
CA GLY A 124 9.29 -12.44 -24.06
C GLY A 124 10.24 -13.55 -23.59
N LEU A 125 11.20 -14.01 -24.41
CA LEU A 125 12.14 -15.07 -24.01
C LEU A 125 13.17 -14.60 -22.97
N ALA A 126 13.65 -13.36 -23.08
CA ALA A 126 14.61 -12.80 -22.13
C ALA A 126 13.95 -12.59 -20.76
N ASP A 127 12.75 -12.00 -20.75
CA ASP A 127 11.92 -11.82 -19.55
C ASP A 127 11.61 -13.17 -18.88
N LEU A 128 11.23 -14.19 -19.66
CA LEU A 128 10.96 -15.53 -19.13
C LEU A 128 12.20 -16.13 -18.45
N ARG A 129 13.38 -15.98 -19.06
CA ARG A 129 14.65 -16.44 -18.47
C ARG A 129 14.91 -15.77 -17.12
N VAL A 130 14.73 -14.46 -17.04
CA VAL A 130 14.88 -13.68 -15.80
C VAL A 130 13.90 -14.17 -14.72
N MET A 131 12.64 -14.37 -15.07
CA MET A 131 11.61 -14.87 -14.14
C MET A 131 11.88 -16.31 -13.66
N LEU A 132 12.35 -17.20 -14.55
CA LEU A 132 12.73 -18.57 -14.18
C LEU A 132 13.94 -18.59 -13.25
N GLU A 133 14.89 -17.69 -13.45
CA GLU A 133 16.05 -17.55 -12.56
C GLU A 133 15.65 -16.99 -11.18
N SER A 134 14.72 -16.04 -11.13
CA SER A 134 14.12 -15.61 -9.86
C SER A 134 13.41 -16.77 -9.15
N LEU A 135 12.61 -17.56 -9.89
CA LEU A 135 11.94 -18.73 -9.33
C LEU A 135 12.94 -19.75 -8.77
N ARG A 136 14.04 -20.01 -9.48
CA ARG A 136 15.15 -20.86 -9.02
C ARG A 136 15.75 -20.33 -7.72
N THR A 137 16.06 -19.03 -7.68
CA THR A 137 16.68 -18.37 -6.52
C THR A 137 15.80 -18.41 -5.28
N ARG A 138 14.49 -18.12 -5.43
CA ARG A 138 13.52 -18.23 -4.33
C ARG A 138 13.37 -19.68 -3.84
N GLY A 139 13.30 -20.64 -4.76
CA GLY A 139 13.24 -22.06 -4.41
C GLY A 139 14.49 -22.57 -3.68
N LEU A 140 15.67 -22.03 -4.01
CA LEU A 140 16.91 -22.33 -3.28
C LEU A 140 16.90 -21.71 -1.89
N ALA A 141 16.54 -20.43 -1.76
CA ALA A 141 16.44 -19.75 -0.46
C ALA A 141 15.49 -20.48 0.50
N GLN A 142 14.34 -20.92 0.00
CA GLN A 142 13.38 -21.72 0.76
C GLN A 142 13.97 -23.04 1.29
N ARG A 143 14.87 -23.69 0.54
CA ARG A 143 15.46 -24.98 0.91
C ARG A 143 16.68 -24.82 1.81
N SER A 144 17.47 -23.77 1.61
CA SER A 144 18.71 -23.54 2.37
C SER A 144 18.48 -22.81 3.69
N SER A 145 17.39 -22.04 3.82
CA SER A 145 17.01 -21.37 5.07
C SER A 145 16.07 -22.24 5.88
N VAL A 146 16.49 -22.64 7.08
CA VAL A 146 15.66 -23.40 8.04
C VAL A 146 14.39 -22.64 8.38
N LEU A 147 14.50 -21.31 8.57
CA LEU A 147 13.37 -20.45 8.90
C LEU A 147 12.35 -20.41 7.76
N LEU A 148 12.78 -20.12 6.53
CA LEU A 148 11.88 -20.10 5.36
C LEU A 148 11.27 -21.49 5.13
N HIS A 149 12.07 -22.55 5.23
CA HIS A 149 11.59 -23.91 5.12
C HIS A 149 10.43 -24.20 6.09
N ASN A 150 10.62 -23.87 7.37
CA ASN A 150 9.62 -24.07 8.41
C ASN A 150 8.36 -23.23 8.20
N ILE A 151 8.52 -21.98 7.77
CA ILE A 151 7.39 -21.09 7.43
C ILE A 151 6.54 -21.73 6.32
N PHE A 152 7.17 -22.16 5.23
CA PHE A 152 6.44 -22.76 4.11
C PHE A 152 5.81 -24.12 4.45
N ALA A 153 6.47 -24.93 5.28
CA ALA A 153 5.92 -26.20 5.76
C ALA A 153 4.65 -25.95 6.59
N GLN A 154 4.67 -24.97 7.49
CA GLN A 154 3.51 -24.58 8.28
C GLN A 154 2.43 -23.91 7.42
N MET A 155 2.79 -23.01 6.50
CA MET A 155 1.86 -22.26 5.66
C MET A 155 0.90 -23.19 4.88
N LYS A 156 1.41 -24.29 4.34
CA LYS A 156 0.60 -25.28 3.61
C LYS A 156 -0.45 -25.98 4.48
N SER A 157 -0.24 -26.01 5.80
CA SER A 157 -1.21 -26.54 6.78
C SER A 157 -2.23 -25.50 7.24
N HIS A 158 -2.16 -24.25 6.75
CA HIS A 158 -3.06 -23.14 7.08
C HIS A 158 -3.75 -22.64 5.80
N PRO A 159 -4.91 -23.21 5.42
CA PRO A 159 -5.53 -22.95 4.11
C PRO A 159 -5.72 -21.47 3.78
N LYS A 160 -6.22 -20.66 4.74
CA LYS A 160 -6.42 -19.22 4.54
C LYS A 160 -5.13 -18.48 4.18
N LEU A 161 -4.02 -18.80 4.84
CA LEU A 161 -2.74 -18.17 4.56
C LEU A 161 -2.18 -18.64 3.21
N TRP A 162 -2.33 -19.93 2.91
CA TRP A 162 -1.90 -20.48 1.63
C TRP A 162 -2.71 -19.88 0.46
N ASP A 163 -4.02 -19.70 0.63
CA ASP A 163 -4.89 -19.09 -0.36
C ASP A 163 -4.51 -17.63 -0.61
N GLU A 164 -4.28 -16.87 0.47
CA GLU A 164 -3.81 -15.47 0.38
C GLU A 164 -2.47 -15.38 -0.34
N TYR A 165 -1.49 -16.20 0.03
CA TYR A 165 -0.17 -16.24 -0.62
C TYR A 165 -0.28 -16.69 -2.09
N SER A 166 -1.11 -17.69 -2.38
CA SER A 166 -1.32 -18.18 -3.74
C SER A 166 -1.95 -17.11 -4.62
N GLY A 167 -2.94 -16.38 -4.10
CA GLY A 167 -3.67 -15.34 -4.83
C GLY A 167 -2.85 -14.06 -5.03
N THR A 168 -2.11 -13.61 -4.03
CA THR A 168 -1.41 -12.31 -4.06
C THR A 168 0.05 -12.41 -4.51
N VAL A 169 0.66 -13.59 -4.42
CA VAL A 169 2.09 -13.78 -4.72
C VAL A 169 2.30 -14.74 -5.89
N ILE A 170 1.73 -15.94 -5.84
CA ILE A 170 1.98 -16.96 -6.87
C ILE A 170 1.25 -16.61 -8.17
N ALA A 171 -0.04 -16.28 -8.10
CA ALA A 171 -0.86 -16.03 -9.28
C ALA A 171 -0.36 -14.85 -10.14
N PRO A 172 -0.01 -13.67 -9.59
CA PRO A 172 0.52 -12.57 -10.39
C PRO A 172 1.83 -12.92 -11.10
N ARG A 173 2.74 -13.62 -10.41
CA ARG A 173 4.00 -14.10 -11.01
C ARG A 173 3.73 -15.09 -12.15
N ARG A 174 2.73 -15.97 -12.00
CA ARG A 174 2.31 -16.90 -13.06
C ARG A 174 1.78 -16.17 -14.28
N GLU A 175 0.93 -15.17 -14.09
CA GLU A 175 0.39 -14.36 -15.19
C GLU A 175 1.50 -13.62 -15.95
N LEU A 176 2.51 -13.08 -15.25
CA LEU A 176 3.67 -12.44 -15.88
C LEU A 176 4.47 -13.43 -16.74
N MET A 177 4.72 -14.64 -16.24
CA MET A 177 5.41 -15.69 -17.00
C MET A 177 4.59 -16.13 -18.23
N LEU A 178 3.28 -16.31 -18.08
CA LEU A 178 2.39 -16.64 -19.20
C LEU A 178 2.37 -15.55 -20.26
N ALA A 179 2.34 -14.27 -19.84
CA ALA A 179 2.41 -13.15 -20.77
C ALA A 179 3.73 -13.13 -21.55
N ALA A 180 4.86 -13.40 -20.88
CA ALA A 180 6.17 -13.50 -21.54
C ALA A 180 6.23 -14.66 -22.56
N VAL A 181 5.67 -15.83 -22.22
CA VAL A 181 5.54 -16.96 -23.15
C VAL A 181 4.70 -16.57 -24.37
N ARG A 182 3.55 -15.92 -24.17
CA ARG A 182 2.69 -15.46 -25.29
C ARG A 182 3.44 -14.49 -26.21
N ARG A 183 4.20 -13.54 -25.65
CA ARG A 183 5.05 -12.63 -26.46
C ARG A 183 6.12 -13.38 -27.24
N ALA A 184 6.80 -14.33 -26.60
CA ALA A 184 7.82 -15.15 -27.26
C ALA A 184 7.26 -15.94 -28.45
N VAL A 185 6.09 -16.55 -28.29
CA VAL A 185 5.41 -17.28 -29.36
C VAL A 185 5.03 -16.34 -30.51
N ALA A 186 4.43 -15.19 -30.20
CA ALA A 186 4.03 -14.20 -31.22
C ALA A 186 5.24 -13.70 -32.04
N ALA A 187 6.38 -13.43 -31.38
CA ALA A 187 7.62 -13.04 -32.05
C ALA A 187 8.23 -14.17 -32.88
N GLY A 188 8.09 -15.43 -32.45
CA GLY A 188 8.52 -16.60 -33.23
C GLY A 188 7.67 -16.82 -34.49
N SER A 189 6.36 -16.61 -34.40
CA SER A 189 5.44 -16.75 -35.54
C SER A 189 5.61 -15.66 -36.60
N SER A 190 6.06 -14.46 -36.23
CA SER A 190 6.31 -13.37 -37.19
C SER A 190 7.61 -13.55 -37.97
N VAL A 191 8.64 -14.21 -37.39
CA VAL A 191 9.93 -14.44 -38.04
C VAL A 191 9.86 -15.50 -39.16
N THR A 192 9.00 -16.52 -39.04
CA THR A 192 8.93 -17.62 -40.02
C THR A 192 8.25 -17.25 -41.34
N THR A 193 7.53 -16.12 -41.42
CA THR A 193 6.70 -15.81 -42.62
C THR A 193 7.39 -14.93 -43.67
N SER A 194 8.64 -14.48 -43.46
CA SER A 194 9.21 -13.37 -44.27
C SER A 194 10.42 -13.68 -45.16
N THR A 195 10.81 -14.95 -45.38
CA THR A 195 12.04 -15.25 -46.13
C THR A 195 11.89 -16.29 -47.23
N TRP A 196 11.01 -16.03 -48.21
CA TRP A 196 11.17 -16.54 -49.60
C TRP A 196 10.51 -15.56 -50.58
N SER A 197 11.33 -14.75 -51.26
CA SER A 197 11.03 -14.08 -52.53
C SER A 197 12.33 -13.89 -53.28
#